data_AF-A0A2M6W9K2-F1
#
_entry.id   AF-A0A2M6W9K2-F1
#
_cell.length_a   1.000
_cell.length_b   1.000
_cell.length_c   1.000
_cell.angle_alpha   90.00
_cell.angle_beta   90.00
_cell.angle_gamma   90.00
#
_symmetry.space_group_name_H-M   'P 1'
#
loop_
_entity.id
_entity.type
_entity.pdbx_description
1 polymer ?
#
loop_
_entity_poly.entity_id
_entity_poly.type
_entity_poly.pdbx_seq_one_letter_code
_entity_poly.pdbx_strand_id
1 'polypeptide(L)'
;MLQVVINSHIPLLTKSGRDQVGTKFHPCPPLRKGRAFVYMALIFDIETIGYEFGSLDLITQDNLTRWIKRQAGDNERQYKALFTDLKEGLGFSPLTGKIVTIGVFDSISDKGVVYYQAPDLDLREEKEENFIFKPKTEKEMLESFWQGVKNYKEFVSFNGRSFDVPFLLLRSAINKVKPSINL
;
A
#
# COMPACT_ATOMS: atom_id res chain seq x y z
N MET A 1 0.54 -13.50 -6.64
CA MET A 1 1.79 -13.26 -7.37
C MET A 1 2.57 -12.22 -6.58
N LEU A 2 3.66 -12.59 -5.92
CA LEU A 2 4.52 -11.65 -5.18
C LEU A 2 5.13 -10.65 -6.18
N GLN A 3 5.00 -9.35 -5.94
CA GLN A 3 5.57 -8.34 -6.84
C GLN A 3 6.80 -7.71 -6.17
N VAL A 4 7.98 -7.92 -6.77
CA VAL A 4 9.18 -7.18 -6.37
C VAL A 4 9.15 -5.83 -7.09
N VAL A 5 9.22 -4.75 -6.31
CA VAL A 5 9.30 -3.40 -6.83
C VAL A 5 10.77 -3.00 -6.88
N ILE A 6 11.37 -3.12 -8.07
CA ILE A 6 12.78 -2.77 -8.31
C ILE A 6 12.82 -1.35 -8.89
N ASN A 7 13.55 -0.45 -8.23
CA ASN A 7 13.83 0.89 -8.73
C ASN A 7 14.93 0.81 -9.81
N SER A 8 14.57 0.98 -11.08
CA SER A 8 15.47 0.79 -12.21
C SER A 8 16.26 2.07 -12.56
N HIS A 9 17.43 2.23 -11.96
CA HIS A 9 18.50 3.07 -12.53
C HIS A 9 19.73 2.21 -12.80
N ILE A 10 19.78 1.64 -14.00
CA ILE A 10 20.96 1.00 -14.59
C ILE A 10 21.26 1.74 -15.91
N PRO A 11 22.49 2.20 -16.17
CA PRO A 11 22.83 2.83 -17.44
C PRO A 11 22.84 1.79 -18.57
N LEU A 12 22.14 2.11 -19.66
CA LEU A 12 22.06 1.30 -20.88
C LEU A 12 23.42 1.22 -21.59
N LEU A 13 24.01 0.02 -21.63
CA LEU A 13 25.04 -0.33 -22.62
C LEU A 13 24.34 -0.92 -23.84
N THR A 14 24.41 -0.19 -24.95
CA THR A 14 23.87 -0.56 -26.26
C THR A 14 24.64 -1.74 -26.86
N LYS A 15 23.94 -2.83 -27.22
CA LYS A 15 24.28 -3.65 -28.39
C LYS A 15 23.05 -4.12 -29.14
N SER A 16 23.16 -4.00 -30.46
CA SER A 16 22.23 -4.30 -31.55
C SER A 16 21.88 -5.78 -31.69
N GLY A 17 20.65 -6.07 -32.11
CA GLY A 17 20.26 -7.37 -32.65
C GLY A 17 18.75 -7.51 -32.81
N ARG A 18 18.31 -7.83 -34.03
CA ARG A 18 16.91 -7.91 -34.47
C ARG A 18 16.28 -9.28 -34.14
N ASP A 19 14.95 -9.26 -34.01
CA ASP A 19 13.96 -10.31 -34.30
C ASP A 19 13.48 -11.32 -33.23
N GLN A 20 12.14 -11.35 -33.16
CA GLN A 20 11.21 -12.47 -32.92
C GLN A 20 10.36 -12.45 -31.64
N VAL A 21 9.07 -12.22 -31.88
CA VAL A 21 7.91 -12.43 -31.02
C VAL A 21 7.82 -13.91 -30.65
N GLY A 22 7.81 -14.21 -29.35
CA GLY A 22 7.54 -15.54 -28.82
C GLY A 22 7.44 -15.47 -27.31
N THR A 23 6.25 -15.75 -26.77
CA THR A 23 6.00 -15.91 -25.34
C THR A 23 6.73 -17.15 -24.83
N LYS A 24 8.02 -17.02 -24.54
CA LYS A 24 8.79 -18.01 -23.77
C LYS A 24 8.84 -17.52 -22.33
N PHE A 25 8.13 -18.22 -21.45
CA PHE A 25 8.47 -18.18 -20.04
C PHE A 25 9.89 -18.71 -19.90
N HIS A 26 10.84 -17.82 -19.62
CA HIS A 26 12.18 -18.22 -19.24
C HIS A 26 12.10 -18.85 -17.84
N PRO A 27 12.42 -20.14 -17.66
CA PRO A 27 12.55 -20.69 -16.32
C PRO A 27 13.63 -19.92 -15.59
N CYS A 28 13.37 -19.62 -14.32
CA CYS A 28 14.34 -19.02 -13.41
C CYS A 28 15.65 -19.82 -13.51
N PRO A 29 16.79 -19.20 -13.89
CA PRO A 29 18.04 -19.92 -13.99
C PRO A 29 18.40 -20.53 -12.63
N PRO A 30 18.98 -21.75 -12.61
CA PRO A 30 19.30 -22.41 -11.35
C PRO A 30 20.26 -21.55 -10.54
N LEU A 31 19.93 -21.40 -9.25
CA LEU A 31 20.72 -20.67 -8.26
C LEU A 31 22.17 -21.16 -8.31
N ARG A 32 23.07 -20.30 -8.81
CA ARG A 32 24.51 -20.55 -8.73
C ARG A 32 24.90 -20.55 -7.26
N LYS A 33 25.31 -21.71 -6.74
CA LYS A 33 25.98 -21.82 -5.43
C LYS A 33 27.27 -21.00 -5.49
N GLY A 34 27.24 -19.79 -4.93
CA GLY A 34 28.40 -18.90 -4.86
C GLY A 34 27.97 -17.46 -4.59
N ARG A 35 27.89 -17.10 -3.30
CA ARG A 35 27.42 -15.81 -2.74
C ARG A 35 26.01 -15.42 -3.16
N ALA A 36 25.02 -15.84 -2.36
CA ALA A 36 23.78 -15.10 -2.28
C ALA A 36 24.13 -13.68 -1.79
N PHE A 37 24.10 -12.70 -2.68
CA PHE A 37 23.94 -11.31 -2.26
C PHE A 37 22.54 -11.23 -1.66
N VAL A 38 22.43 -11.43 -0.35
CA VAL A 38 21.21 -11.11 0.39
C VAL A 38 21.15 -9.58 0.38
N TYR A 39 20.38 -9.01 -0.54
CA TYR A 39 20.12 -7.58 -0.52
C TYR A 39 19.16 -7.27 0.61
N MET A 40 19.39 -6.14 1.26
CA MET A 40 18.52 -5.66 2.33
C MET A 40 17.24 -5.14 1.70
N ALA A 41 16.20 -5.97 1.74
CA ALA A 41 14.89 -5.62 1.22
C ALA A 41 14.00 -5.16 2.38
N LEU A 42 13.27 -4.07 2.14
CA LEU A 42 12.18 -3.68 3.02
C LEU A 42 10.90 -4.33 2.52
N ILE A 43 10.35 -5.21 3.33
CA ILE A 43 9.03 -5.79 3.10
C ILE A 43 8.01 -4.89 3.79
N PHE A 44 6.91 -4.57 3.11
CA PHE A 44 5.87 -3.73 3.69
C PHE A 44 4.47 -4.08 3.17
N ASP A 45 3.48 -3.73 3.96
CA ASP A 45 2.05 -3.90 3.69
C ASP A 45 1.25 -2.83 4.45
N ILE A 46 0.07 -2.46 3.94
CA ILE A 46 -0.81 -1.48 4.60
C ILE A 46 -2.21 -2.04 4.83
N GLU A 47 -2.83 -1.60 5.92
CA GLU A 47 -4.25 -1.85 6.17
C GLU A 47 -5.04 -0.55 6.16
N THR A 48 -6.23 -0.59 5.59
CA THR A 48 -7.04 0.59 5.32
C THR A 48 -8.48 0.38 5.76
N ILE A 49 -9.13 1.45 6.22
CA ILE A 49 -10.58 1.46 6.47
C ILE A 49 -11.24 2.61 5.71
N GLY A 50 -12.51 2.43 5.36
CA GLY A 50 -13.35 3.50 4.84
C GLY A 50 -13.64 4.57 5.90
N TYR A 51 -13.86 5.80 5.45
CA TYR A 51 -14.50 6.79 6.31
C TYR A 51 -15.97 6.42 6.54
N GLU A 52 -16.53 6.91 7.64
CA GLU A 52 -17.96 6.88 7.85
C GLU A 52 -18.65 7.63 6.71
N PHE A 53 -19.57 6.98 5.99
CA PHE A 53 -20.19 7.56 4.80
C PHE A 53 -20.81 8.94 5.08
N GLY A 54 -21.47 9.09 6.23
CA GLY A 54 -22.09 10.35 6.64
C GLY A 54 -21.11 11.47 6.96
N SER A 55 -19.81 11.16 7.18
CA SER A 55 -18.76 12.15 7.39
C SER A 55 -18.18 12.73 6.09
N LEU A 56 -18.48 12.11 4.95
CA LEU A 56 -18.07 12.60 3.63
C LEU A 56 -18.87 13.85 3.25
N ASP A 57 -18.34 14.70 2.36
CA ASP A 57 -19.08 15.85 1.87
C ASP A 57 -20.28 15.44 1.00
N LEU A 58 -21.30 16.30 0.92
CA LEU A 58 -22.56 16.00 0.22
C LEU A 58 -22.37 15.69 -1.26
N ILE A 59 -21.39 16.30 -1.92
CA ILE A 59 -21.12 16.07 -3.35
C ILE A 59 -20.52 14.68 -3.53
N THR A 60 -19.58 14.29 -2.67
CA THR A 60 -19.02 12.94 -2.67
C THR A 60 -20.09 11.89 -2.36
N GLN A 61 -20.93 12.11 -1.35
CA GLN A 61 -22.04 11.20 -1.01
C GLN A 61 -23.00 11.00 -2.20
N ASP A 62 -23.40 12.09 -2.88
CA ASP A 62 -24.26 11.97 -4.06
C ASP A 62 -23.58 11.24 -5.22
N ASN A 63 -22.32 11.57 -5.51
CA ASN A 63 -21.55 10.92 -6.57
C ASN A 63 -21.43 9.40 -6.35
N LEU A 64 -21.07 8.99 -5.13
CA LEU A 64 -20.92 7.58 -4.77
C LEU A 64 -22.25 6.83 -4.83
N THR A 65 -23.38 7.51 -4.53
CA THR A 65 -24.71 6.87 -4.51
C THR A 65 -25.47 6.95 -5.84
N ARG A 66 -24.98 7.72 -6.82
CA ARG A 66 -25.70 7.94 -8.09
C ARG A 66 -25.99 6.65 -8.86
N TRP A 67 -25.00 5.76 -8.94
CA TRP A 67 -25.14 4.52 -9.70
C TRP A 67 -26.06 3.51 -8.98
N ILE A 68 -26.01 3.43 -7.65
CA ILE A 68 -26.91 2.54 -6.87
C ILE A 68 -28.36 3.02 -6.94
N LYS A 69 -28.61 4.34 -6.91
CA LYS A 69 -29.96 4.92 -7.09
C LYS A 69 -30.53 4.50 -8.45
N ARG A 70 -29.73 4.60 -9.51
CA ARG A 70 -30.12 4.20 -10.86
C ARG A 70 -30.37 2.69 -10.99
N GLN A 71 -29.53 1.87 -10.37
CA GLN A 71 -29.62 0.40 -10.47
C GLN A 71 -30.76 -0.18 -9.62
N ALA A 72 -31.04 0.41 -8.46
CA ALA A 72 -32.13 -0.03 -7.60
C ALA A 72 -33.52 0.42 -8.08
N GLY A 73 -33.61 1.57 -8.76
CA GLY A 73 -34.90 2.18 -9.09
C GLY A 73 -35.74 2.39 -7.82
N ASP A 74 -37.00 1.95 -7.84
CA ASP A 74 -37.92 2.03 -6.69
C ASP A 74 -37.76 0.85 -5.70
N ASN A 75 -36.81 -0.06 -5.94
CA ASN A 75 -36.60 -1.22 -5.07
C ASN A 75 -35.73 -0.88 -3.85
N GLU A 76 -36.39 -0.55 -2.75
CA GLU A 76 -35.73 -0.19 -1.49
C GLU A 76 -34.80 -1.28 -0.95
N ARG A 77 -35.16 -2.56 -1.10
CA ARG A 77 -34.31 -3.69 -0.63
C ARG A 77 -33.01 -3.77 -1.42
N GLN A 78 -33.09 -3.61 -2.73
CA GLN A 78 -31.92 -3.60 -3.62
C GLN A 78 -31.03 -2.39 -3.32
N TYR A 79 -31.62 -1.22 -3.10
CA TYR A 79 -30.86 -0.03 -2.70
C TYR A 79 -30.06 -0.27 -1.41
N LYS A 80 -30.71 -0.82 -0.38
CA LYS A 80 -30.06 -1.11 0.92
C LYS A 80 -28.89 -2.10 0.79
N ALA A 81 -29.03 -3.12 -0.06
CA ALA A 81 -27.96 -4.07 -0.33
C ALA A 81 -26.75 -3.38 -0.99
N LEU A 82 -26.96 -2.71 -2.13
CA LEU A 82 -25.91 -2.00 -2.86
C LEU A 82 -25.26 -0.88 -2.03
N PHE A 83 -26.04 -0.20 -1.20
CA PHE A 83 -25.53 0.82 -0.29
C PHE A 83 -24.65 0.24 0.82
N THR A 84 -24.94 -0.99 1.27
CA THR A 84 -24.07 -1.70 2.23
C THR A 84 -22.75 -2.06 1.57
N ASP A 85 -22.78 -2.66 0.38
CA ASP A 85 -21.58 -3.01 -0.40
C ASP A 85 -20.70 -1.77 -0.68
N LEU A 86 -21.33 -0.64 -1.00
CA LEU A 86 -20.63 0.64 -1.20
C LEU A 86 -19.85 1.05 0.04
N LYS A 87 -20.48 1.00 1.23
CA LYS A 87 -19.85 1.41 2.50
C LYS A 87 -18.68 0.50 2.86
N GLU A 88 -18.84 -0.81 2.68
CA GLU A 88 -17.77 -1.78 2.89
C GLU A 88 -16.60 -1.57 1.93
N GLY A 89 -16.88 -1.10 0.71
CA GLY A 89 -15.87 -0.82 -0.30
C GLY A 89 -15.09 0.50 -0.13
N LEU A 90 -15.49 1.40 0.77
CA LEU A 90 -14.87 2.73 0.90
C LEU A 90 -13.39 2.67 1.29
N GLY A 91 -12.96 1.60 1.95
CA GLY A 91 -11.55 1.37 2.31
C GLY A 91 -10.64 1.13 1.11
N PHE A 92 -11.16 0.71 -0.04
CA PHE A 92 -10.34 0.39 -1.21
C PHE A 92 -9.91 1.60 -2.03
N SER A 93 -10.32 2.81 -1.64
CA SER A 93 -9.92 4.04 -2.32
C SER A 93 -9.25 5.02 -1.35
N PRO A 94 -8.06 5.55 -1.68
CA PRO A 94 -7.38 6.54 -0.85
C PRO A 94 -8.13 7.87 -0.69
N LEU A 95 -9.14 8.11 -1.53
CA LEU A 95 -10.01 9.29 -1.44
C LEU A 95 -11.16 9.11 -0.45
N THR A 96 -11.60 7.87 -0.22
CA THR A 96 -12.75 7.54 0.65
C THR A 96 -12.38 6.73 1.87
N GLY A 97 -11.11 6.35 1.99
CA GLY A 97 -10.56 5.64 3.13
C GLY A 97 -9.30 6.30 3.67
N LYS A 98 -8.77 5.69 4.73
CA LYS A 98 -7.55 6.10 5.44
C LYS A 98 -6.72 4.87 5.80
N ILE A 99 -5.41 5.06 5.94
CA ILE A 99 -4.48 4.01 6.38
C ILE A 99 -4.57 3.89 7.88
N VAL A 100 -4.87 2.70 8.40
CA VAL A 100 -4.92 2.42 9.85
C VAL A 100 -3.68 1.71 10.36
N THR A 101 -2.97 0.99 9.49
CA THR A 101 -1.75 0.26 9.86
C THR A 101 -0.74 0.31 8.72
N ILE A 102 0.54 0.42 9.04
CA ILE A 102 1.65 0.18 8.14
C ILE A 102 2.60 -0.81 8.81
N GLY A 103 2.73 -2.00 8.24
CA GLY A 103 3.73 -2.98 8.63
C GLY A 103 4.99 -2.82 7.79
N VAL A 104 6.15 -2.81 8.42
CA VAL A 104 7.45 -2.87 7.73
C VAL A 104 8.35 -3.90 8.38
N PHE A 105 9.14 -4.60 7.57
CA PHE A 105 10.04 -5.66 8.01
C PHE A 105 11.34 -5.65 7.21
N ASP A 106 12.46 -5.68 7.90
CA ASP A 106 13.80 -5.73 7.33
C ASP A 106 14.25 -7.20 7.17
N SER A 107 14.47 -7.62 5.93
CA SER A 107 14.79 -9.00 5.59
C SER A 107 16.16 -9.48 6.09
N ILE A 108 17.06 -8.57 6.48
CA ILE A 108 18.40 -8.92 6.98
C ILE A 108 18.45 -8.87 8.50
N SER A 109 17.95 -7.77 9.10
CA SER A 109 18.02 -7.63 10.55
C SER A 109 16.98 -8.47 11.29
N ASP A 110 16.04 -9.09 10.56
CA ASP A 110 14.94 -9.89 11.10
C ASP A 110 14.15 -9.11 12.15
N LYS A 111 13.88 -7.83 11.83
CA LYS A 111 13.18 -6.88 12.71
C LYS A 111 12.08 -6.16 11.95
N GLY A 112 10.95 -5.97 12.61
CA GLY A 112 9.81 -5.26 12.08
C GLY A 112 9.35 -4.10 12.94
N VAL A 113 8.62 -3.18 12.31
CA VAL A 113 7.88 -2.12 13.00
C VAL A 113 6.46 -2.12 12.45
N VAL A 114 5.48 -2.09 13.35
CA VAL A 114 4.08 -1.92 13.01
C VAL A 114 3.64 -0.56 13.53
N TYR A 115 3.32 0.34 12.60
CA TYR A 115 2.69 1.61 12.95
C TYR A 115 1.18 1.44 12.85
N TYR A 116 0.41 1.93 13.82
CA TYR A 116 -1.05 1.80 13.80
C TYR A 116 -1.74 3.02 14.41
N GLN A 117 -2.97 3.29 13.96
CA GLN A 117 -3.83 4.31 14.55
C GLN A 117 -4.39 3.84 15.88
N ALA A 118 -4.26 4.70 16.90
CA ALA A 118 -4.91 4.55 18.20
C ALA A 118 -5.55 5.90 18.58
N PRO A 119 -6.57 6.37 17.83
CA PRO A 119 -7.24 7.61 18.17
C PRO A 119 -7.84 7.50 19.57
N ASP A 120 -7.80 8.59 20.33
CA ASP A 120 -8.41 8.70 21.66
C ASP A 120 -7.79 7.79 22.75
N LEU A 121 -6.65 7.16 22.46
CA LEU A 121 -5.89 6.35 23.42
C LEU A 121 -4.45 6.85 23.53
N ASP A 122 -4.00 7.14 24.75
CA ASP A 122 -2.60 7.44 25.05
C ASP A 122 -1.83 6.13 25.29
N LEU A 123 -1.51 5.44 24.18
CA LEU A 123 -0.73 4.21 24.20
C LEU A 123 0.76 4.51 24.04
N ARG A 124 1.59 3.68 24.67
CA ARG A 124 3.05 3.74 24.52
C ARG A 124 3.51 2.74 23.46
N GLU A 125 4.73 2.92 22.96
CA GLU A 125 5.33 1.89 22.11
C GLU A 125 5.54 0.60 22.89
N GLU A 126 5.25 -0.51 22.22
CA GLU A 126 5.37 -1.86 22.78
C GLU A 126 6.36 -2.67 21.94
N LYS A 127 7.06 -3.61 22.59
CA LYS A 127 8.02 -4.49 21.93
C LYS A 127 7.61 -5.93 22.20
N GLU A 128 7.50 -6.69 21.13
CA GLU A 128 7.18 -8.11 21.19
C GLU A 128 8.06 -8.84 20.19
N GLU A 129 8.88 -9.77 20.70
CA GLU A 129 9.86 -10.52 19.91
C GLU A 129 10.74 -9.62 19.01
N ASN A 130 10.58 -9.75 17.69
CA ASN A 130 11.29 -8.98 16.68
C ASN A 130 10.52 -7.75 16.17
N PHE A 131 9.34 -7.45 16.72
CA PHE A 131 8.50 -6.33 16.32
C PHE A 131 8.44 -5.22 17.38
N ILE A 132 8.33 -3.99 16.88
CA ILE A 132 7.99 -2.81 17.68
C ILE A 132 6.65 -2.26 17.19
N PHE A 133 5.68 -2.16 18.09
CA PHE A 133 4.36 -1.60 17.82
C PHE A 133 4.34 -0.14 18.25
N LYS A 134 3.96 0.75 17.33
CA LYS A 134 4.01 2.20 17.53
C LYS A 134 2.67 2.85 17.22
N PRO A 135 1.91 3.30 18.24
CA PRO A 135 0.71 4.07 18.03
C PRO A 135 1.07 5.42 17.39
N LYS A 136 0.40 5.77 16.29
CA LYS A 136 0.65 6.96 15.48
C LYS A 136 -0.60 7.45 14.77
N THR A 137 -0.70 8.75 14.55
CA THR A 137 -1.66 9.29 13.58
C THR A 137 -1.29 8.87 12.15
N GLU A 138 -2.25 8.87 11.22
CA GLU A 138 -1.99 8.53 9.80
C GLU A 138 -0.81 9.33 9.22
N LYS A 139 -0.76 10.63 9.51
CA LYS A 139 0.31 11.51 9.06
C LYS A 139 1.67 11.05 9.57
N GLU A 140 1.80 10.76 10.87
CA GLU A 140 3.06 10.33 11.47
C GLU A 140 3.48 8.94 10.98
N MET A 141 2.53 8.05 10.67
CA MET A 141 2.83 6.75 10.05
C MET A 141 3.47 6.95 8.68
N LEU A 142 2.88 7.81 7.84
CA LEU A 142 3.40 8.14 6.53
C LEU A 142 4.79 8.78 6.62
N GLU A 143 5.00 9.74 7.53
CA GLU A 143 6.31 10.35 7.77
C GLU A 143 7.36 9.30 8.18
N SER A 144 6.99 8.40 9.09
CA SER A 144 7.87 7.33 9.56
C SER A 144 8.23 6.35 8.44
N PHE A 145 7.24 5.96 7.63
CA PHE A 145 7.43 5.10 6.47
C PHE A 145 8.40 5.75 5.47
N TRP A 146 8.11 6.98 5.01
CA TRP A 146 8.97 7.67 4.04
C TRP A 146 10.37 7.97 4.57
N GLN A 147 10.54 8.15 5.88
CA GLN A 147 11.86 8.26 6.47
C GLN A 147 12.61 6.92 6.47
N GLY A 148 11.91 5.82 6.77
CA GLY A 148 12.46 4.46 6.80
C GLY A 148 12.92 3.97 5.44
N VAL A 149 12.10 4.14 4.40
CA VAL A 149 12.38 3.61 3.05
C VAL A 149 13.67 4.16 2.42
N LYS A 150 14.16 5.33 2.85
CA LYS A 150 15.42 5.93 2.36
C LYS A 150 16.65 5.02 2.56
N ASN A 151 16.59 4.11 3.52
CA ASN A 151 17.70 3.24 3.89
C ASN A 151 17.76 1.96 3.05
N TYR A 152 16.79 1.75 2.15
CA TYR A 152 16.62 0.52 1.39
C TYR A 152 16.65 0.79 -0.12
N LYS A 153 17.05 -0.23 -0.89
CA LYS A 153 17.09 -0.18 -2.36
C LYS A 153 16.09 -1.12 -3.01
N GLU A 154 15.65 -2.13 -2.28
CA GLU A 154 14.71 -3.14 -2.73
C GLU A 154 13.50 -3.15 -1.82
N PHE A 155 12.32 -3.21 -2.44
CA PHE A 155 11.04 -3.13 -1.76
C PHE A 155 10.16 -4.29 -2.20
N VAL A 156 9.54 -4.96 -1.24
CA VAL A 156 8.71 -6.14 -1.47
C VAL A 156 7.35 -5.93 -0.83
N SER A 157 6.30 -6.15 -1.60
CA SER A 157 4.92 -6.12 -1.13
C SER A 157 4.05 -7.08 -1.94
N PHE A 158 2.82 -7.29 -1.52
CA PHE A 158 1.86 -8.10 -2.25
C PHE A 158 0.86 -7.19 -2.97
N ASN A 159 0.88 -7.16 -4.31
CA ASN A 159 0.05 -6.27 -5.12
C ASN A 159 0.29 -4.75 -4.87
N GLY A 160 1.41 -4.38 -4.25
CA GLY A 160 1.62 -2.98 -3.86
C GLY A 160 1.75 -1.98 -4.99
N ARG A 161 2.06 -2.40 -6.22
CA ARG A 161 2.02 -1.48 -7.38
C ARG A 161 0.59 -1.05 -7.73
N SER A 162 -0.39 -1.93 -7.50
CA SER A 162 -1.79 -1.65 -7.84
C SER A 162 -2.56 -1.06 -6.66
N PHE A 163 -2.09 -1.29 -5.43
CA PHE A 163 -2.79 -0.90 -4.21
C PHE A 163 -1.92 -0.07 -3.28
N ASP A 164 -0.99 -0.68 -2.53
CA ASP A 164 -0.26 -0.06 -1.42
C ASP A 164 0.45 1.24 -1.79
N VAL A 165 1.26 1.23 -2.86
CA VAL A 165 2.06 2.37 -3.28
C VAL A 165 1.19 3.52 -3.78
N PRO A 166 0.23 3.33 -4.71
CA PRO A 166 -0.74 4.37 -5.05
C PRO A 166 -1.49 4.94 -3.85
N PHE A 167 -1.89 4.08 -2.90
CA PHE A 167 -2.61 4.48 -1.70
C PHE A 167 -1.72 5.35 -0.80
N LEU A 168 -0.50 4.89 -0.49
CA LEU A 168 0.51 5.63 0.27
C LEU A 168 0.80 7.00 -0.35
N LEU A 169 1.00 7.06 -1.67
CA LEU A 169 1.28 8.31 -2.38
C LEU A 169 0.13 9.31 -2.25
N LEU A 170 -1.12 8.88 -2.51
CA LEU A 170 -2.26 9.80 -2.48
C LEU A 170 -2.61 10.22 -1.05
N ARG A 171 -2.53 9.30 -0.09
CA ARG A 171 -2.72 9.63 1.34
C ARG A 171 -1.61 10.54 1.86
N SER A 172 -0.39 10.43 1.34
CA SER A 172 0.70 11.37 1.63
C SER A 172 0.37 12.77 1.12
N ALA A 173 -0.14 12.89 -0.11
CA ALA A 173 -0.57 14.19 -0.64
C ALA A 173 -1.69 14.82 0.20
N ILE A 174 -2.70 14.04 0.58
CA ILE A 174 -3.82 14.49 1.44
C ILE A 174 -3.30 14.97 2.81
N ASN A 175 -2.38 14.23 3.41
CA ASN A 175 -1.77 14.56 4.71
C ASN A 175 -0.59 15.55 4.63
N LYS A 176 -0.30 16.09 3.44
CA LYS A 176 0.82 17.03 3.19
C LYS A 176 2.19 16.46 3.57
N VAL A 177 2.38 15.16 3.40
CA VAL A 177 3.64 14.45 3.58
C VAL A 177 4.32 14.27 2.23
N LYS A 178 5.60 14.62 2.12
CA LYS A 178 6.36 14.47 0.87
C LYS A 178 7.01 13.08 0.79
N PRO A 179 6.71 12.26 -0.24
CA PRO A 179 7.43 11.02 -0.49
C PRO A 179 8.93 11.27 -0.65
N SER A 180 9.74 10.41 -0.04
CA SER A 180 11.20 10.54 -0.04
C SER A 180 11.87 9.97 -1.29
N ILE A 181 11.25 8.95 -1.87
CA ILE A 181 11.69 8.24 -3.05
C ILE A 181 10.47 7.94 -3.93
N ASN A 182 10.73 7.68 -5.21
CA ASN A 182 9.73 7.08 -6.08
C ASN A 182 9.77 5.56 -5.89
N LEU A 183 8.69 5.00 -5.34
CA LEU A 183 8.52 3.56 -5.13
C LEU A 183 7.90 2.91 -6.36
#